data_AF-A0A9E0YKJ1-F1
#
_entry.id   AF-A0A9E0YKJ1-F1
#
_cell.length_a   1.000
_cell.length_b   1.000
_cell.length_c   1.000
_cell.angle_alpha   90.00
_cell.angle_beta   90.00
_cell.angle_gamma   90.00
#
_symmetry.space_group_name_H-M   'P 1'
#
loop_
_entity.id
_entity.type
_entity.pdbx_description
1 polymer ?
#
loop_
_entity_poly.entity_id
_entity_poly.type
_entity_poly.pdbx_seq_one_letter_code
_entity_poly.pdbx_strand_id
1 'polypeptide(L)'
;MGTPCWPAGIDAQNYDLGDMWCNDPEDMVNSRYIILWGANPAWNSVHSMKYIYAAQDRGAKVVCSDPVFTQTAAKSDVYWQVDTSMDGALALGMARHILDEGLFDKAWVEENSVGFK
;
A
#
# COMPACT_ATOMS: atom_id res chain seq x y z
N MET A 1 23.40 -7.17 13.08
CA MET A 1 22.55 -6.11 13.65
C MET A 1 21.43 -5.87 12.65
N GLY A 2 20.35 -6.61 12.80
CA GLY A 2 19.27 -6.67 11.80
C GLY A 2 18.25 -5.57 12.02
N THR A 3 17.72 -5.03 10.93
CA THR A 3 16.37 -4.48 10.88
C THR A 3 15.45 -5.70 10.72
N PRO A 4 14.72 -6.21 11.72
CA PRO A 4 13.87 -7.39 11.51
C PRO A 4 12.58 -7.08 10.73
N CYS A 5 12.19 -5.81 10.64
CA CYS A 5 10.93 -5.36 10.04
C CYS A 5 10.99 -5.03 8.54
N TRP A 6 12.19 -4.89 8.00
CA TRP A 6 12.43 -4.35 6.65
C TRP A 6 12.95 -5.35 5.59
N PRO A 7 13.73 -6.40 5.93
CA PRO A 7 14.40 -7.27 4.97
C PRO A 7 13.45 -7.95 4.00
N ALA A 8 12.33 -8.49 4.50
CA ALA A 8 11.35 -9.13 3.63
C ALA A 8 10.78 -8.16 2.58
N GLY A 9 10.56 -6.89 2.96
CA GLY A 9 10.08 -5.86 2.03
C GLY A 9 11.15 -5.39 1.06
N ILE A 10 12.41 -5.27 1.51
CA ILE A 10 13.55 -4.96 0.65
C ILE A 10 13.78 -6.08 -0.36
N ASP A 11 13.82 -7.33 0.10
CA ASP A 11 14.05 -8.50 -0.74
C ASP A 11 12.97 -8.60 -1.80
N ALA A 12 11.69 -8.42 -1.43
CA ALA A 12 10.58 -8.38 -2.39
C ALA A 12 10.78 -7.28 -3.45
N GLN A 13 11.10 -6.05 -3.06
CA GLN A 13 11.35 -4.97 -4.02
C GLN A 13 12.56 -5.23 -4.91
N ASN A 14 13.63 -5.81 -4.38
CA ASN A 14 14.80 -6.20 -5.17
C ASN A 14 14.45 -7.30 -6.18
N TYR A 15 13.59 -8.26 -5.81
CA TYR A 15 13.12 -9.30 -6.73
C TYR A 15 12.22 -8.74 -7.83
N ASP A 16 11.34 -7.78 -7.49
CA ASP A 16 10.34 -7.25 -8.41
C ASP A 16 10.90 -6.13 -9.32
N LEU A 17 11.70 -5.21 -8.76
CA LEU A 17 12.13 -3.96 -9.39
C LEU A 17 13.66 -3.84 -9.53
N GLY A 18 14.44 -4.75 -8.95
CA GLY A 18 15.91 -4.76 -9.02
C GLY A 18 16.63 -3.87 -8.01
N ASP A 19 15.91 -2.98 -7.31
CA ASP A 19 16.42 -2.16 -6.20
C ASP A 19 15.24 -1.70 -5.32
N MET A 20 15.55 -1.18 -4.13
CA MET A 20 14.54 -0.62 -3.23
C MET A 20 14.29 0.86 -3.53
N TRP A 21 13.10 1.17 -4.03
CA TRP A 21 12.66 2.54 -4.31
C TRP A 21 11.48 2.91 -3.42
N CYS A 22 11.59 4.05 -2.72
CA CYS A 22 10.50 4.66 -2.00
C CYS A 22 10.29 6.10 -2.48
N ASN A 23 9.02 6.48 -2.66
CA ASN A 23 8.69 7.87 -2.93
C ASN A 23 8.94 8.72 -1.68
N ASP A 24 9.19 10.01 -1.90
CA ASP A 24 9.23 10.98 -0.80
C ASP A 24 7.85 10.98 -0.08
N PRO A 25 7.81 10.90 1.26
CA PRO A 25 6.56 11.03 2.02
C PRO A 25 5.71 12.26 1.69
N GLU A 26 6.33 13.36 1.22
CA GLU A 26 5.58 14.55 0.81
C GLU A 26 4.71 14.32 -0.43
N ASP A 27 5.08 13.37 -1.30
CA ASP A 27 4.37 13.08 -2.53
C ASP A 27 3.04 12.33 -2.29
N MET A 28 2.83 11.81 -1.07
CA MET A 28 1.54 11.22 -0.68
C MET A 28 0.37 12.18 -0.89
N VAL A 29 0.60 13.49 -0.80
CA VAL A 29 -0.42 14.54 -1.01
C VAL A 29 -1.02 14.47 -2.42
N ASN A 30 -0.29 13.96 -3.42
CA ASN A 30 -0.73 13.85 -4.82
C ASN A 30 -1.51 12.57 -5.12
N SER A 31 -1.58 11.64 -4.18
CA SER A 31 -2.33 10.40 -4.35
C SER A 31 -3.83 10.65 -4.38
N ARG A 32 -4.56 9.95 -5.25
CA ARG A 32 -6.05 9.94 -5.24
C ARG A 32 -6.63 8.79 -4.43
N TYR A 33 -5.80 7.81 -4.08
CA TYR A 33 -6.19 6.63 -3.34
C TYR A 33 -4.98 6.15 -2.53
N ILE A 34 -5.14 5.94 -1.23
CA ILE A 34 -4.08 5.53 -0.31
C ILE A 34 -4.55 4.29 0.45
N ILE A 35 -3.76 3.22 0.42
CA ILE A 35 -3.99 2.01 1.21
C ILE A 35 -2.92 1.93 2.29
N LEU A 36 -3.35 2.04 3.55
CA LEU A 36 -2.54 1.83 4.74
C LEU A 36 -2.63 0.35 5.13
N TRP A 37 -1.68 -0.44 4.63
CA TRP A 37 -1.68 -1.90 4.77
C TRP A 37 -0.79 -2.35 5.93
N GLY A 38 -1.38 -2.88 7.00
CA GLY A 38 -0.64 -3.32 8.18
C GLY A 38 0.17 -2.20 8.85
N ALA A 39 -0.20 -0.94 8.58
CA ALA A 39 0.53 0.24 9.00
C ALA A 39 -0.32 1.08 9.96
N ASN A 40 0.32 1.58 11.02
CA ASN A 40 -0.32 2.46 12.01
C ASN A 40 0.41 3.83 12.08
N PRO A 41 0.39 4.65 11.01
CA PRO A 41 1.06 5.95 10.97
C PRO A 41 0.54 6.93 12.03
N ALA A 42 -0.70 6.78 12.52
CA ALA A 42 -1.18 7.60 13.63
C ALA A 42 -0.36 7.43 14.92
N TRP A 43 0.38 6.32 15.06
CA TRP A 43 1.24 6.04 16.21
C TRP A 43 2.73 5.99 15.84
N ASN A 44 3.07 5.31 14.74
CA ASN A 44 4.46 4.97 14.41
C ASN A 44 5.10 5.95 13.42
N SER A 45 4.31 6.76 12.70
CA SER A 45 4.81 7.74 11.73
C SER A 45 3.91 8.97 11.70
N VAL A 46 3.82 9.65 12.84
CA VAL A 46 2.94 10.81 13.03
C VAL A 46 3.24 11.94 12.04
N HIS A 47 4.48 12.03 11.56
CA HIS A 47 4.89 13.00 10.55
C HIS A 47 4.26 12.73 9.18
N SER A 48 3.97 11.47 8.83
CA SER A 48 3.29 11.10 7.59
C SER A 48 1.79 11.45 7.60
N MET A 49 1.17 11.47 8.78
CA MET A 49 -0.27 11.76 8.91
C MET A 49 -0.66 13.12 8.34
N LYS A 50 0.22 14.13 8.41
CA LYS A 50 -0.07 15.45 7.84
C LYS A 50 -0.28 15.38 6.32
N TYR A 51 0.49 14.53 5.62
CA TYR A 51 0.38 14.36 4.18
C TYR A 51 -0.81 13.48 3.80
N ILE A 52 -1.10 12.44 4.61
CA ILE A 52 -2.29 11.59 4.43
C ILE A 52 -3.57 12.43 4.55
N TYR A 53 -3.66 13.29 5.57
CA TYR A 53 -4.78 14.20 5.73
C TYR A 53 -4.88 15.21 4.59
N ALA A 54 -3.75 15.80 4.18
CA ALA A 54 -3.76 16.72 3.04
C ALA A 54 -4.22 16.04 1.75
N ALA A 55 -3.86 14.77 1.52
CA ALA A 55 -4.40 13.99 0.41
C ALA A 55 -5.93 13.77 0.56
N GLN A 56 -6.37 13.37 1.76
CA GLN A 56 -7.80 13.15 2.06
C GLN A 56 -8.64 14.42 1.86
N ASP A 57 -8.15 15.58 2.33
CA ASP A 57 -8.78 16.89 2.13
C ASP A 57 -8.88 17.29 0.65
N ARG A 58 -7.94 16.83 -0.18
CA ARG A 58 -7.98 16.97 -1.65
C ARG A 58 -8.93 15.97 -2.34
N GLY A 59 -9.59 15.11 -1.57
CA GLY A 59 -10.52 14.09 -2.05
C GLY A 59 -9.89 12.72 -2.32
N ALA A 60 -8.68 12.46 -1.81
CA ALA A 60 -8.11 11.12 -1.85
C ALA A 60 -8.90 10.18 -0.94
N LYS A 61 -9.13 8.95 -1.41
CA LYS A 61 -9.72 7.90 -0.58
C LYS A 61 -8.63 7.24 0.26
N VAL A 62 -8.77 7.23 1.58
CA VAL A 62 -7.86 6.56 2.51
C VAL A 62 -8.49 5.29 3.05
N VAL A 63 -7.84 4.15 2.83
CA VAL A 63 -8.26 2.83 3.30
C VAL A 63 -7.24 2.30 4.30
N CYS A 64 -7.70 1.82 5.45
CA CYS A 64 -6.83 1.15 6.43
C CYS A 64 -7.17 -0.33 6.50
N SER A 65 -6.17 -1.18 6.29
CA SER A 65 -6.25 -2.63 6.38
C SER A 65 -5.44 -3.10 7.58
N ASP A 66 -6.11 -3.56 8.64
CA ASP A 66 -5.48 -3.96 9.90
C ASP A 66 -6.39 -4.98 10.64
N PRO A 67 -5.86 -6.06 11.26
CA PRO A 67 -6.66 -6.95 12.11
C PRO A 67 -7.32 -6.25 13.30
N VAL A 68 -6.73 -5.15 13.76
CA VAL A 68 -7.18 -4.39 14.93
C VAL A 68 -7.67 -3.00 14.50
N PHE A 69 -8.78 -2.56 15.08
CA PHE A 69 -9.27 -1.20 14.86
C PHE A 69 -8.39 -0.18 15.60
N THR A 70 -7.38 0.36 14.91
CA THR A 70 -6.42 1.33 15.45
C THR A 70 -6.91 2.78 15.30
N GLN A 71 -6.18 3.74 15.89
CA GLN A 71 -6.43 5.16 15.64
C GLN A 71 -6.27 5.53 14.16
N THR A 72 -5.38 4.86 13.43
CA THR A 72 -5.24 5.03 11.97
C THR A 72 -6.53 4.61 11.26
N ALA A 73 -7.11 3.47 11.64
CA ALA A 73 -8.37 3.00 11.09
C ALA A 73 -9.52 4.00 11.36
N ALA A 74 -9.60 4.54 12.58
CA ALA A 74 -10.58 5.55 12.94
C ALA A 74 -10.46 6.87 12.16
N LYS A 75 -9.29 7.13 11.57
CA LYS A 75 -8.98 8.34 10.78
C LYS A 75 -9.04 8.10 9.27
N SER A 76 -9.32 6.87 8.83
CA SER A 76 -9.42 6.49 7.43
C SER A 76 -10.88 6.49 6.96
N ASP A 77 -11.11 6.63 5.65
CA ASP A 77 -12.47 6.62 5.09
C ASP A 77 -13.11 5.24 5.10
N VAL A 78 -12.27 4.19 4.97
CA VAL A 78 -12.69 2.80 4.96
C VAL A 78 -11.74 1.99 5.82
N TYR A 79 -12.31 1.07 6.60
CA TYR A 79 -11.57 0.09 7.36
C TYR A 79 -11.86 -1.31 6.82
N TRP A 80 -10.79 -2.00 6.43
CA TRP A 80 -10.81 -3.42 6.06
C TRP A 80 -10.22 -4.21 7.22
N GLN A 81 -11.10 -4.87 7.98
CA GLN A 81 -10.65 -5.81 8.98
C GLN A 81 -10.25 -7.11 8.29
N VAL A 82 -8.95 -7.41 8.31
CA VAL A 82 -8.38 -8.62 7.73
C VAL A 82 -7.89 -9.51 8.85
N ASP A 83 -8.16 -10.81 8.77
CA ASP A 83 -7.62 -11.75 9.75
C ASP A 83 -6.08 -11.76 9.71
N THR A 84 -5.47 -12.09 10.85
CA THR A 84 -4.01 -12.22 10.94
C THR A 84 -3.51 -13.26 9.94
N SER A 85 -2.42 -12.94 9.23
CA SER A 85 -1.80 -13.80 8.20
C SER A 85 -2.64 -14.01 6.94
N MET A 86 -3.70 -13.24 6.73
CA MET A 86 -4.55 -13.29 5.52
C MET A 86 -4.31 -12.12 4.55
N ASP A 87 -3.30 -11.29 4.80
CA ASP A 87 -2.88 -10.23 3.90
C ASP A 87 -2.41 -10.78 2.55
N GLY A 88 -1.65 -11.89 2.53
CA GLY A 88 -1.28 -12.55 1.28
C GLY A 88 -2.49 -12.98 0.44
N ALA A 89 -3.55 -13.48 1.08
CA ALA A 89 -4.81 -13.84 0.41
C ALA A 89 -5.53 -12.61 -0.14
N LEU A 90 -5.56 -11.50 0.61
CA LEU A 90 -6.12 -10.22 0.15
C LEU A 90 -5.35 -9.70 -1.07
N ALA A 91 -4.01 -9.73 -1.05
CA ALA A 91 -3.16 -9.25 -2.14
C ALA A 91 -3.39 -10.08 -3.42
N LEU A 92 -3.43 -11.41 -3.30
CA LEU A 92 -3.72 -12.30 -4.42
C LEU A 92 -5.15 -12.13 -4.96
N GLY A 93 -6.13 -11.93 -4.08
CA GLY A 93 -7.51 -11.65 -4.47
C GLY A 93 -7.64 -10.34 -5.25
N MET A 94 -6.98 -9.28 -4.79
CA MET A 94 -6.91 -7.99 -5.50
C MET A 94 -6.24 -8.14 -6.87
N ALA A 95 -5.08 -8.82 -6.93
CA ALA A 95 -4.38 -9.07 -8.18
C ALA A 95 -5.24 -9.85 -9.18
N ARG A 96 -5.90 -10.92 -8.72
CA ARG A 96 -6.82 -11.72 -9.54
C ARG A 96 -7.95 -10.88 -10.11
N HIS A 97 -8.58 -10.04 -9.30
CA HIS A 97 -9.68 -9.18 -9.74
C HIS A 97 -9.20 -8.14 -10.78
N ILE A 98 -8.03 -7.52 -10.55
CA ILE A 98 -7.44 -6.56 -11.50
C ILE A 98 -7.15 -7.22 -12.85
N LEU A 99 -6.65 -8.46 -12.85
CA LEU A 99 -6.35 -9.20 -14.07
C LEU A 99 -7.61 -9.65 -14.81
N ASP A 100 -8.57 -10.26 -14.10
CA ASP A 100 -9.80 -10.77 -14.70
C ASP A 100 -10.66 -9.66 -15.33
N GLU A 101 -10.72 -8.49 -14.68
CA GLU A 101 -11.48 -7.33 -15.16
C GLU A 101 -10.66 -6.43 -16.10
N GLY A 102 -9.37 -6.71 -16.29
CA GLY A 102 -8.48 -5.92 -17.16
C GLY A 102 -8.27 -4.48 -16.69
N LEU A 103 -8.22 -4.25 -15.37
CA LEU A 103 -8.11 -2.92 -14.73
C LEU A 103 -6.67 -2.39 -14.64
N PHE A 104 -5.70 -3.11 -15.17
CA PHE A 104 -4.29 -2.70 -15.19
C PHE A 104 -3.96 -1.89 -16.45
N ASP A 105 -2.91 -1.07 -16.37
CA ASP A 105 -2.38 -0.35 -17.54
C ASP A 105 -1.64 -1.33 -18.47
N LYS A 106 -2.32 -1.75 -19.53
CA LYS A 106 -1.79 -2.72 -20.50
C LYS A 106 -0.51 -2.23 -21.18
N ALA A 107 -0.49 -0.96 -21.60
CA ALA A 107 0.64 -0.42 -22.33
C ALA A 107 1.89 -0.34 -21.43
N TRP A 108 1.70 0.12 -20.19
CA TRP A 108 2.79 0.19 -19.23
C TRP A 108 3.35 -1.20 -18.90
N VAL A 109 2.48 -2.19 -18.65
CA VAL A 109 2.90 -3.55 -18.31
C VAL A 109 3.61 -4.23 -19.49
N GLU A 110 3.13 -4.07 -20.73
CA GLU A 110 3.79 -4.62 -21.92
C GLU A 110 5.20 -4.05 -22.15
N GLU A 111 5.42 -2.78 -21.82
CA GLU A 111 6.72 -2.11 -21.97
C GLU A 111 7.68 -2.37 -20.80
N ASN A 112 7.17 -2.53 -19.57
CA ASN A 112 7.97 -2.49 -18.34
C ASN A 112 8.01 -3.79 -17.54
N SER A 113 7.38 -4.87 -18.01
CA SER A 113 7.38 -6.17 -17.31
C SER A 113 8.00 -7.31 -18.13
N VAL A 114 8.53 -8.31 -17.44
CA VAL A 114 9.06 -9.54 -18.05
C VAL A 114 8.24 -10.72 -17.54
N GLY A 115 7.74 -11.56 -18.46
CA GLY A 115 7.03 -12.79 -18.12
C GLY A 115 5.54 -12.63 -17.78
N PHE A 116 4.97 -11.44 -17.92
CA PHE A 116 3.53 -11.19 -17.79
C PHE A 116 2.79 -11.80 -18.99
N LYS A 117 1.99 -12.84 -18.77
CA LYS A 117 1.21 -13.59 -19.77
C LYS A 117 -0.13 -14.02 -19.23
#